data_AF-A0A5B7SNL8-F1
#
_entry.id   AF-A0A5B7SNL8-F1
#
_cell.length_a   1.000
_cell.length_b   1.000
_cell.length_c   1.000
_cell.angle_alpha   90.00
_cell.angle_beta   90.00
_cell.angle_gamma   90.00
#
_symmetry.space_group_name_H-M   'P 1'
#
loop_
_entity.id
_entity.type
_entity.pdbx_description
1 polymer ?
#
loop_
_entity_poly.entity_id
_entity_poly.type
_entity_poly.pdbx_seq_one_letter_code
_entity_poly.pdbx_strand_id
1 'polypeptide(L)'
;MAVAIKMNKGKKVSQIVTRSCNDYLIEFLQSKNTFLKLYGNLEKAMTSALPENVGENCRKCKPELFDKDSFPKEAGVTVLGNCDFYRSQMGVTYLLAANEFIRIIKSNELLFQNKIFLKKLTFQFFACFGYIKGKGIMVFDLSKLCNKLLENGFMLISAIFSKSDSLKNLNIINDTIDSIDTSLVKIKLYNSEDLSRLELQREFFSKKKEFYKEKLWLDQYAKPSRPKNFGGIVSARPNRTDIAYYCYYTSETKELKTNNLFPTKKAWKEIGELFGKDDTNIQKAYNKIYSSKTERLKNTKTRNIEYVLDNMLATYPKAKKLALDELKLAIID
;
A
#
# COMPACT_ATOMS: atom_id res chain seq x y z
N MET A 1 12.21 16.89 -51.53
CA MET A 1 11.74 18.30 -51.43
C MET A 1 12.24 18.88 -50.12
N ALA A 2 13.22 19.78 -50.19
CA ALA A 2 13.77 20.48 -49.03
C ALA A 2 12.91 21.71 -48.75
N VAL A 3 12.37 21.82 -47.53
CA VAL A 3 11.68 23.03 -47.07
C VAL A 3 12.65 23.81 -46.21
N ALA A 4 13.18 24.90 -46.76
CA ALA A 4 13.97 25.88 -46.03
C ALA A 4 13.04 26.83 -45.26
N ILE A 5 13.06 26.76 -43.92
CA ILE A 5 12.34 27.69 -43.06
C ILE A 5 13.30 28.83 -42.69
N LYS A 6 12.91 30.05 -43.07
CA LYS A 6 13.61 31.32 -42.78
C LYS A 6 13.87 31.47 -41.27
N MET A 7 15.13 31.74 -40.94
CA MET A 7 15.59 32.05 -39.59
C MET A 7 15.07 33.41 -39.12
N ASN A 8 14.27 33.41 -38.06
CA ASN A 8 14.01 34.60 -37.26
C ASN A 8 15.13 34.75 -36.21
N LYS A 9 15.88 35.85 -36.31
CA LYS A 9 16.92 36.26 -35.36
C LYS A 9 16.30 36.50 -33.98
N GLY A 10 16.83 35.87 -32.93
CA GLY A 10 16.64 36.35 -31.55
C GLY A 10 15.96 35.43 -30.53
N LYS A 11 15.84 34.11 -30.75
CA LYS A 11 15.57 33.16 -29.65
C LYS A 11 16.62 32.06 -29.67
N LYS A 12 17.34 31.89 -28.55
CA LYS A 12 18.13 30.67 -28.30
C LYS A 12 17.17 29.49 -28.51
N VAL A 13 17.33 28.78 -29.62
CA VAL A 13 16.77 27.45 -29.80
C VAL A 13 17.47 26.62 -28.74
N SER A 14 16.84 26.45 -27.58
CA SER A 14 17.24 25.41 -26.65
C SER A 14 17.16 24.12 -27.45
N GLN A 15 18.32 23.56 -27.81
CA GLN A 15 18.39 22.19 -28.30
C GLN A 15 17.62 21.36 -27.27
N ILE A 16 16.45 20.85 -27.66
CA ILE A 16 15.73 19.88 -26.87
C ILE A 16 16.63 18.64 -26.91
N VAL A 17 17.48 18.50 -25.90
CA VAL A 17 18.26 17.29 -25.70
C VAL A 17 17.24 16.21 -25.35
N THR A 18 16.82 15.45 -26.35
CA THR A 18 16.00 14.25 -26.16
C THR A 18 16.82 13.26 -25.34
N ARG A 19 16.54 13.20 -24.04
CA ARG A 19 17.15 12.24 -23.13
C ARG A 19 16.83 10.83 -23.60
N SER A 20 17.86 9.98 -23.68
CA SER A 20 17.71 8.57 -24.03
C SER A 20 17.06 7.79 -22.88
N CYS A 21 16.54 6.60 -23.18
CA CYS A 21 16.02 5.68 -22.16
C CYS A 21 17.10 5.35 -21.10
N ASN A 22 18.36 5.21 -21.52
CA ASN A 22 19.48 4.96 -20.62
C ASN A 22 19.73 6.14 -19.66
N ASP A 23 19.55 7.38 -20.11
CA ASP A 23 19.72 8.56 -19.25
C ASP A 23 18.71 8.57 -18.09
N TYR A 24 17.47 8.13 -18.36
CA TYR A 24 16.45 7.97 -17.33
C TYR A 24 16.79 6.83 -16.38
N LEU A 25 17.22 5.67 -16.88
CA LEU A 25 17.60 4.54 -16.02
C LEU A 25 18.81 4.85 -15.14
N ILE A 26 19.79 5.61 -15.64
CA ILE A 26 20.92 6.12 -14.86
C ILE A 26 20.45 7.04 -13.74
N GLU A 27 19.53 7.96 -14.05
CA GLU A 27 18.91 8.85 -13.06
C GLU A 27 18.17 8.06 -11.98
N PHE A 28 17.36 7.08 -12.38
CA PHE A 28 16.57 6.25 -11.47
C PHE A 28 17.44 5.43 -10.52
N LEU A 29 18.59 4.94 -11.01
CA LEU A 29 19.57 4.22 -10.20
C LEU A 29 20.46 5.14 -9.35
N GLN A 30 20.45 6.44 -9.63
CA GLN A 30 21.30 7.48 -9.03
C GLN A 30 22.80 7.18 -9.16
N SER A 31 23.20 6.37 -10.13
CA SER A 31 24.57 5.89 -10.27
C SER A 31 24.82 5.33 -11.66
N LYS A 32 25.64 6.05 -12.45
CA LYS A 32 26.10 5.59 -13.77
C LYS A 32 26.88 4.28 -13.66
N ASN A 33 27.71 4.13 -12.63
CA ASN A 33 28.48 2.90 -12.39
C ASN A 33 27.58 1.70 -12.12
N THR A 34 26.48 1.90 -11.38
CA THR A 34 25.50 0.84 -11.13
C THR A 34 24.77 0.46 -12.41
N PHE A 35 24.37 1.45 -13.21
CA PHE A 35 23.78 1.20 -14.53
C PHE A 35 24.73 0.40 -15.43
N LEU A 36 26.00 0.82 -15.55
CA LEU A 36 26.99 0.12 -16.38
C LEU A 36 27.21 -1.33 -15.92
N LYS A 37 27.19 -1.61 -14.62
CA LYS A 37 27.26 -2.98 -14.09
C LYS A 37 26.03 -3.81 -14.48
N LEU A 38 24.84 -3.26 -14.31
CA LEU A 38 23.58 -3.97 -14.63
C LEU A 38 23.46 -4.21 -16.14
N TYR A 39 23.72 -3.17 -16.94
CA TYR A 39 23.69 -3.26 -18.39
C TYR A 39 24.77 -4.21 -18.92
N GLY A 40 25.99 -4.15 -18.37
CA GLY A 40 27.05 -5.11 -18.72
C GLY A 40 26.71 -6.55 -18.35
N ASN A 41 25.98 -6.80 -17.26
CA ASN A 41 25.47 -8.14 -16.94
C ASN A 41 24.42 -8.59 -17.95
N LEU A 42 23.55 -7.68 -18.39
CA LEU A 42 22.56 -7.93 -19.44
C LEU A 42 23.25 -8.23 -20.79
N GLU A 43 24.28 -7.48 -21.19
CA GLU A 43 25.07 -7.76 -22.41
C GLU A 43 25.80 -9.11 -22.35
N LYS A 44 26.35 -9.47 -21.18
CA LYS A 44 26.94 -10.81 -20.97
C LYS A 44 25.91 -11.91 -21.12
N ALA A 45 24.70 -11.72 -20.57
CA ALA A 45 23.60 -12.67 -20.70
C ALA A 45 23.08 -12.77 -22.14
N MET A 46 22.99 -11.65 -22.87
CA MET A 46 22.70 -11.67 -24.31
C MET A 46 23.74 -12.47 -25.08
N THR A 47 25.02 -12.30 -24.74
CA THR A 47 26.11 -13.02 -25.41
C THR A 47 26.05 -14.52 -25.12
N SER A 48 25.77 -14.93 -23.88
CA SER A 48 25.62 -16.35 -23.54
C SER A 48 24.33 -16.99 -24.08
N ALA A 49 23.36 -16.18 -24.48
CA ALA A 49 22.13 -16.64 -25.11
C ALA A 49 22.33 -17.04 -26.58
N LEU A 50 23.37 -16.55 -27.25
CA LEU A 50 23.61 -16.78 -28.67
C LEU A 50 23.73 -18.28 -29.01
N PRO A 51 23.28 -18.71 -30.19
CA PRO A 51 23.58 -20.05 -30.70
C PRO A 51 25.09 -20.28 -30.81
N GLU A 52 25.57 -21.48 -30.46
CA GLU A 52 27.00 -21.82 -30.45
C GLU A 52 27.65 -21.60 -31.83
N ASN A 53 26.96 -22.03 -32.89
CA ASN A 53 27.40 -21.85 -34.28
C ASN A 53 27.48 -20.38 -34.73
N VAL A 54 26.75 -19.46 -34.09
CA VAL A 54 26.79 -18.03 -34.41
C VAL A 54 28.03 -17.38 -33.81
N GLY A 55 28.44 -17.77 -32.60
CA GLY A 55 29.67 -17.27 -31.98
C GLY A 55 30.93 -17.73 -32.74
N GLU A 56 30.91 -18.95 -33.25
CA GLU A 56 32.06 -19.56 -33.94
C GLU A 56 32.20 -19.13 -35.40
N ASN A 57 31.09 -18.89 -36.10
CA ASN A 57 31.09 -18.55 -37.53
C ASN A 57 30.84 -17.05 -37.80
N CYS A 58 30.99 -16.18 -36.79
CA CYS A 58 30.79 -14.75 -36.97
C CYS A 58 32.08 -14.05 -37.40
N ARG A 59 32.08 -13.52 -38.63
CA ARG A 59 33.18 -12.73 -39.23
C ARG A 59 33.66 -11.56 -38.37
N LYS A 60 32.79 -11.01 -37.52
CA LYS A 60 33.10 -9.92 -36.59
C LYS A 60 33.67 -10.40 -35.25
N CYS A 61 33.24 -11.57 -34.77
CA CYS A 61 33.68 -12.11 -33.48
C CYS A 61 34.95 -12.94 -33.57
N LYS A 62 35.19 -13.59 -34.71
CA LYS A 62 36.41 -14.35 -34.99
C LYS A 62 36.94 -13.96 -36.39
N PRO A 63 37.42 -12.72 -36.57
CA PRO A 63 37.90 -12.25 -37.87
C PRO A 63 39.09 -13.08 -38.39
N GLU A 64 39.83 -13.72 -37.49
CA GLU A 64 40.97 -14.61 -37.75
C GLU A 64 40.61 -15.86 -38.55
N LEU A 65 39.34 -16.30 -38.51
CA LEU A 65 38.86 -17.50 -39.21
C LEU A 65 38.45 -17.22 -40.67
N PHE A 66 38.59 -15.98 -41.15
CA PHE A 66 38.18 -15.56 -42.49
C PHE A 66 39.33 -14.88 -43.22
N ASP A 67 39.45 -15.15 -44.53
CA ASP A 67 40.52 -14.60 -45.36
C ASP A 67 40.48 -13.06 -45.38
N LYS A 68 41.63 -12.42 -45.15
CA LYS A 68 41.76 -10.95 -45.12
C LYS A 68 41.36 -10.27 -46.44
N ASP A 69 41.35 -11.00 -47.55
CA ASP A 69 40.94 -10.52 -48.87
C ASP A 69 39.44 -10.68 -49.16
N SER A 70 38.69 -11.34 -48.28
CA SER A 70 37.23 -11.46 -48.37
C SER A 70 36.45 -10.32 -47.68
N PHE A 71 37.17 -9.35 -47.08
CA PHE A 71 36.60 -8.16 -46.48
C PHE A 71 36.49 -7.05 -47.52
N PRO A 72 35.32 -6.39 -47.69
CA PRO A 72 35.23 -5.21 -48.52
C PRO A 72 36.18 -4.13 -47.97
N LYS A 73 37.27 -3.85 -48.70
CA LYS A 73 38.25 -2.79 -48.36
C LYS A 73 37.71 -1.39 -48.69
N GLU A 74 36.40 -1.22 -48.81
CA GLU A 74 35.76 0.07 -49.03
C GLU A 74 35.71 0.85 -47.72
N ALA A 75 36.32 2.05 -47.74
CA ALA A 75 36.39 2.94 -46.61
C ALA A 75 34.98 3.26 -46.07
N GLY A 76 34.64 2.68 -44.92
CA GLY A 76 33.39 2.98 -44.19
C GLY A 76 32.39 1.82 -44.08
N VAL A 77 32.59 0.68 -44.75
CA VAL A 77 31.66 -0.46 -44.62
C VAL A 77 31.98 -1.25 -43.35
N THR A 78 31.09 -1.15 -42.35
CA THR A 78 31.23 -1.91 -41.10
C THR A 78 30.84 -3.36 -41.37
N VAL A 79 31.76 -4.31 -41.14
CA VAL A 79 31.47 -5.75 -41.30
C VAL A 79 30.37 -6.15 -40.32
N LEU A 80 29.16 -6.38 -40.83
CA LEU A 80 28.05 -6.89 -40.03
C LEU A 80 28.33 -8.34 -39.66
N GLY A 81 28.40 -8.62 -38.36
CA GLY A 81 28.54 -9.98 -37.85
C GLY A 81 27.19 -10.69 -37.80
N ASN A 82 27.15 -12.00 -38.00
CA ASN A 82 25.92 -12.79 -37.78
C ASN A 82 25.37 -12.64 -36.34
N CYS A 83 26.25 -12.33 -35.38
CA CYS A 83 25.85 -12.01 -34.00
C CYS A 83 25.12 -10.66 -33.87
N ASP A 84 25.35 -9.71 -34.78
CA ASP A 84 24.74 -8.38 -34.73
C ASP A 84 23.21 -8.47 -34.93
N PHE A 85 22.73 -9.40 -35.77
CA PHE A 85 21.29 -9.66 -35.93
C PHE A 85 20.62 -10.01 -34.59
N TYR A 86 21.15 -10.98 -33.86
CA TYR A 86 20.63 -11.40 -32.56
C TYR A 86 20.75 -10.30 -31.51
N ARG A 87 21.87 -9.57 -31.50
CA ARG A 87 22.06 -8.43 -30.60
C ARG A 87 21.07 -7.30 -30.88
N SER A 88 20.78 -7.01 -32.15
CA SER A 88 19.76 -6.04 -32.53
C SER A 88 18.37 -6.48 -32.09
N GLN A 89 18.01 -7.76 -32.31
CA GLN A 89 16.72 -8.29 -31.87
C GLN A 89 16.53 -8.17 -30.35
N MET A 90 17.53 -8.63 -29.57
CA MET A 90 17.50 -8.48 -28.11
C MET A 90 17.53 -7.01 -27.70
N GLY A 91 18.30 -6.16 -28.38
CA GLY A 91 18.35 -4.72 -28.16
C GLY A 91 16.98 -4.03 -28.34
N VAL A 92 16.19 -4.45 -29.34
CA VAL A 92 14.82 -3.98 -29.54
C VAL A 92 13.92 -4.36 -28.36
N THR A 93 13.98 -5.61 -27.89
CA THR A 93 13.23 -6.04 -26.69
C THR A 93 13.58 -5.19 -25.46
N TYR A 94 14.88 -4.92 -25.24
CA TYR A 94 15.32 -4.03 -24.16
C TYR A 94 14.75 -2.62 -24.32
N LEU A 95 14.84 -2.04 -25.52
CA LEU A 95 14.40 -0.68 -25.79
C LEU A 95 12.90 -0.51 -25.55
N LEU A 96 12.10 -1.46 -26.05
CA LEU A 96 10.65 -1.47 -25.84
C LEU A 96 10.31 -1.56 -24.35
N ALA A 97 10.90 -2.52 -23.63
CA ALA A 97 10.68 -2.69 -22.20
C ALA A 97 11.12 -1.46 -21.39
N ALA A 98 12.27 -0.87 -21.71
CA ALA A 98 12.80 0.32 -21.03
C ALA A 98 11.90 1.54 -21.25
N ASN A 99 11.46 1.78 -22.49
CA ASN A 99 10.55 2.89 -22.80
C ASN A 99 9.22 2.75 -22.05
N GLU A 100 8.66 1.55 -22.01
CA GLU A 100 7.43 1.27 -21.29
C GLU A 100 7.58 1.46 -19.78
N PHE A 101 8.67 0.95 -19.21
CA PHE A 101 8.99 1.14 -17.81
C PHE A 101 9.13 2.63 -17.43
N ILE A 102 9.84 3.40 -18.25
CA ILE A 102 9.99 4.85 -18.06
C ILE A 102 8.63 5.56 -18.17
N ARG A 103 7.81 5.19 -19.16
CA ARG A 103 6.47 5.73 -19.35
C ARG A 103 5.62 5.53 -18.10
N ILE A 104 5.59 4.30 -17.57
CA ILE A 104 4.85 3.97 -16.34
C ILE A 104 5.33 4.83 -15.17
N ILE A 105 6.64 4.97 -14.97
CA ILE A 105 7.18 5.79 -13.87
C ILE A 105 6.81 7.25 -14.05
N LYS A 106 6.97 7.82 -15.25
CA LYS A 106 6.68 9.23 -15.52
C LYS A 106 5.20 9.56 -15.39
N SER A 107 4.31 8.63 -15.72
CA SER A 107 2.87 8.77 -15.50
C SER A 107 2.48 8.75 -14.02
N ASN A 108 3.41 8.40 -13.11
CA ASN A 108 3.16 8.30 -11.68
C ASN A 108 4.15 9.20 -10.91
N GLU A 109 3.83 10.49 -10.82
CA GLU A 109 4.70 11.52 -10.21
C GLU A 109 5.20 11.15 -8.81
N LEU A 110 4.36 10.53 -8.00
CA LEU A 110 4.71 10.11 -6.64
C LEU A 110 5.78 9.01 -6.61
N LEU A 111 5.80 8.10 -7.60
CA LEU A 111 6.86 7.09 -7.72
C LEU A 111 8.18 7.75 -8.13
N PHE A 112 8.10 8.73 -9.03
CA PHE A 112 9.27 9.48 -9.50
C PHE A 112 9.96 10.26 -8.37
N GLN A 113 9.19 10.84 -7.44
CA GLN A 113 9.73 11.61 -6.31
C GLN A 113 10.45 10.73 -5.26
N ASN A 114 10.10 9.44 -5.13
CA ASN A 114 10.71 8.54 -4.16
C ASN A 114 11.96 7.83 -4.75
N LYS A 115 13.13 8.47 -4.62
CA LYS A 115 14.39 7.99 -5.22
C LYS A 115 14.82 6.59 -4.75
N ILE A 116 14.65 6.26 -3.47
CA ILE A 116 15.03 4.95 -2.89
C ILE A 116 14.19 3.85 -3.55
N PHE A 117 12.89 4.11 -3.63
CA PHE A 117 11.94 3.21 -4.24
C PHE A 117 12.20 3.02 -5.73
N LEU A 118 12.39 4.13 -6.44
CA LEU A 118 12.66 4.16 -7.87
C LEU A 118 13.92 3.35 -8.22
N LYS A 119 14.96 3.46 -7.40
CA LYS A 119 16.17 2.64 -7.51
C LYS A 119 15.87 1.15 -7.35
N LYS A 120 15.15 0.75 -6.29
CA LYS A 120 14.77 -0.66 -6.05
C LYS A 120 13.94 -1.24 -7.20
N LEU A 121 12.96 -0.48 -7.67
CA LEU A 121 12.11 -0.86 -8.78
C LEU A 121 12.91 -1.00 -10.10
N THR A 122 13.88 -0.13 -10.32
CA THR A 122 14.77 -0.21 -11.49
C THR A 122 15.67 -1.44 -11.44
N PHE A 123 16.15 -1.87 -10.27
CA PHE A 123 16.81 -3.18 -10.14
C PHE A 123 15.88 -4.34 -10.51
N GLN A 124 14.62 -4.27 -10.09
CA GLN A 124 13.63 -5.30 -10.40
C GLN A 124 13.30 -5.36 -11.89
N PHE A 125 13.28 -4.20 -12.58
CA PHE A 125 13.15 -4.13 -14.04
C PHE A 125 14.23 -4.96 -14.75
N PHE A 126 15.51 -4.80 -14.39
CA PHE A 126 16.59 -5.61 -14.97
C PHE A 126 16.44 -7.12 -14.64
N ALA A 127 15.87 -7.45 -13.48
CA ALA A 127 15.62 -8.84 -13.07
C ALA A 127 14.39 -9.50 -13.76
N CYS A 128 13.68 -8.78 -14.62
CA CYS A 128 12.56 -9.31 -15.41
C CYS A 128 12.99 -9.79 -16.81
N PHE A 129 14.24 -9.56 -17.21
CA PHE A 129 14.76 -10.11 -18.47
C PHE A 129 15.14 -11.59 -18.29
N GLY A 130 14.60 -12.43 -19.17
CA GLY A 130 14.96 -13.84 -19.32
C GLY A 130 15.69 -14.08 -20.64
N TYR A 131 16.48 -15.15 -20.69
CA TYR A 131 17.33 -15.46 -21.84
C TYR A 131 17.20 -16.95 -22.17
N ILE A 132 17.01 -17.26 -23.46
CA ILE A 132 16.92 -18.65 -23.92
C ILE A 132 18.28 -19.03 -24.51
N LYS A 133 19.06 -19.80 -23.75
CA LYS A 133 20.40 -20.25 -24.12
C LYS A 133 20.37 -21.00 -25.46
N GLY A 134 21.32 -20.68 -26.34
CA GLY A 134 21.47 -21.31 -27.65
C GLY A 134 20.47 -20.85 -28.71
N LYS A 135 19.54 -19.94 -28.41
CA LYS A 135 18.55 -19.43 -29.37
C LYS A 135 18.72 -17.95 -29.71
N GLY A 136 19.52 -17.21 -28.95
CA GLY A 136 19.72 -15.77 -29.11
C GLY A 136 18.46 -14.96 -28.82
N ILE A 137 17.57 -15.48 -27.97
CA ILE A 137 16.29 -14.86 -27.64
C ILE A 137 16.36 -14.27 -26.23
N MET A 138 15.97 -13.01 -26.10
CA MET A 138 15.69 -12.35 -24.83
C MET A 138 14.19 -12.12 -24.70
N VAL A 139 13.64 -12.50 -23.56
CA VAL A 139 12.23 -12.29 -23.19
C VAL A 139 12.14 -11.31 -22.03
N PHE A 140 11.02 -10.60 -21.93
CA PHE A 140 10.73 -9.70 -20.82
C PHE A 140 9.47 -10.16 -20.08
N ASP A 141 9.62 -10.49 -18.80
CA ASP A 141 8.50 -10.92 -17.95
C ASP A 141 7.70 -9.70 -17.47
N LEU A 142 6.76 -9.27 -18.31
CA LEU A 142 5.88 -8.14 -18.01
C LEU A 142 5.02 -8.41 -16.78
N SER A 143 4.54 -9.64 -16.59
CA SER A 143 3.69 -10.02 -15.45
C SER A 143 4.45 -9.85 -14.14
N LYS A 144 5.70 -10.29 -14.07
CA LYS A 144 6.57 -10.10 -12.91
C LYS A 144 6.82 -8.62 -12.64
N LEU A 145 7.10 -7.81 -13.67
CA LEU A 145 7.25 -6.36 -13.50
C LEU A 145 5.97 -5.72 -12.95
N CYS A 146 4.81 -6.01 -13.54
CA CYS A 146 3.53 -5.47 -13.11
C CYS A 146 3.20 -5.84 -11.66
N ASN A 147 3.44 -7.09 -11.26
CA ASN A 147 3.23 -7.52 -9.87
C ASN A 147 4.16 -6.78 -8.91
N LYS A 148 5.41 -6.56 -9.31
CA LYS A 148 6.36 -5.76 -8.52
C LYS A 148 5.96 -4.29 -8.45
N LEU A 149 5.48 -3.69 -9.54
CA LEU A 149 4.93 -2.33 -9.54
C LEU A 149 3.74 -2.21 -8.60
N LEU A 150 2.83 -3.19 -8.63
CA LEU A 150 1.62 -3.22 -7.82
C LEU A 150 1.95 -3.34 -6.32
N GLU A 151 2.77 -4.34 -5.96
CA GLU A 151 3.24 -4.57 -4.58
C GLU A 151 3.86 -3.30 -3.99
N ASN A 152 4.79 -2.72 -4.72
CA ASN A 152 5.49 -1.52 -4.32
C ASN A 152 4.57 -0.28 -4.32
N GLY A 153 3.61 -0.18 -5.25
CA GLY A 153 2.58 0.86 -5.28
C GLY A 153 1.68 0.86 -4.05
N PHE A 154 1.22 -0.32 -3.61
CA PHE A 154 0.45 -0.46 -2.37
C PHE A 154 1.21 -0.01 -1.11
N MET A 155 2.51 -0.25 -1.07
CA MET A 155 3.37 0.22 0.01
C MET A 155 3.45 1.75 0.04
N LEU A 156 3.60 2.38 -1.13
CA LEU A 156 3.63 3.84 -1.26
C LEU A 156 2.29 4.46 -0.84
N ILE A 157 1.17 3.93 -1.33
CA ILE A 157 -0.18 4.37 -0.97
C ILE A 157 -0.39 4.24 0.55
N SER A 158 0.03 3.13 1.15
CA SER A 158 -0.05 2.92 2.59
C SER A 158 0.73 3.98 3.37
N ALA A 159 1.91 4.36 2.90
CA ALA A 159 2.75 5.39 3.52
C ALA A 159 2.19 6.82 3.34
N ILE A 160 1.42 7.06 2.27
CA ILE A 160 0.70 8.32 2.08
C ILE A 160 -0.49 8.39 3.04
N PHE A 161 -1.30 7.34 3.08
CA PHE A 161 -2.47 7.30 3.97
C PHE A 161 -2.08 7.43 5.45
N SER A 162 -0.95 6.83 5.88
CA SER A 162 -0.51 6.95 7.27
C SER A 162 -0.22 8.39 7.72
N LYS A 163 0.03 9.30 6.78
CA LYS A 163 0.31 10.73 7.02
C LYS A 163 -0.92 11.64 6.85
N SER A 164 -2.08 11.10 6.50
CA SER A 164 -3.29 11.89 6.20
C SER A 164 -4.44 11.57 7.16
N ASP A 165 -5.44 12.46 7.17
CA ASP A 165 -6.62 12.34 8.03
C ASP A 165 -7.46 11.12 7.67
N SER A 166 -7.90 10.40 8.70
CA SER A 166 -8.66 9.14 8.56
C SER A 166 -9.92 9.30 7.70
N LEU A 167 -10.64 10.43 7.83
CA LEU A 167 -11.85 10.70 7.04
C LEU A 167 -11.55 10.95 5.56
N LYS A 168 -10.50 11.73 5.27
CA LYS A 168 -10.06 12.00 3.90
C LYS A 168 -9.59 10.71 3.21
N ASN A 169 -8.85 9.87 3.94
CA ASN A 169 -8.44 8.55 3.45
C ASN A 169 -9.64 7.65 3.14
N LEU A 170 -10.67 7.63 3.99
CA LEU A 170 -11.87 6.84 3.75
C LEU A 170 -12.59 7.25 2.46
N ASN A 171 -12.72 8.54 2.20
CA ASN A 171 -13.32 9.03 0.95
C ASN A 171 -12.52 8.56 -0.28
N ILE A 172 -11.20 8.77 -0.27
CA ILE A 172 -10.32 8.31 -1.36
C ILE A 172 -10.43 6.79 -1.57
N ILE A 173 -10.46 6.01 -0.48
CA ILE A 173 -10.57 4.56 -0.54
C ILE A 173 -11.91 4.14 -1.15
N ASN A 174 -13.02 4.77 -0.74
CA ASN A 174 -14.35 4.47 -1.29
C ASN A 174 -14.41 4.77 -2.79
N ASP A 175 -13.99 5.97 -3.21
CA ASP A 175 -13.98 6.37 -4.62
C ASP A 175 -13.13 5.41 -5.46
N THR A 176 -12.01 4.95 -4.89
CA THR A 176 -11.13 3.98 -5.56
C THR A 176 -11.78 2.60 -5.69
N ILE A 177 -12.46 2.11 -4.65
CA ILE A 177 -13.20 0.84 -4.71
C ILE A 177 -14.32 0.92 -5.77
N ASP A 178 -15.08 2.00 -5.80
CA ASP A 178 -16.17 2.18 -6.76
C ASP A 178 -15.66 2.21 -8.20
N SER A 179 -14.51 2.85 -8.43
CA SER A 179 -13.82 2.85 -9.73
C SER A 179 -13.34 1.45 -10.15
N ILE A 180 -12.78 0.68 -9.20
CA ILE A 180 -12.36 -0.71 -9.44
C ILE A 180 -13.57 -1.59 -9.74
N ASP A 181 -14.67 -1.45 -8.99
CA ASP A 181 -15.89 -2.23 -9.18
C ASP A 181 -16.52 -1.94 -10.55
N THR A 182 -16.53 -0.67 -10.96
CA THR A 182 -16.94 -0.27 -12.32
C THR A 182 -16.07 -0.92 -13.39
N SER A 183 -14.76 -0.97 -13.17
CA SER A 183 -13.82 -1.58 -14.10
C SER A 183 -13.97 -3.11 -14.17
N LEU A 184 -14.20 -3.77 -13.03
CA LEU A 184 -14.49 -5.21 -12.95
C LEU A 184 -15.77 -5.58 -13.70
N VAL A 185 -16.82 -4.76 -13.61
CA VAL A 185 -18.05 -4.97 -14.39
C VAL A 185 -17.75 -4.90 -15.89
N LYS A 186 -17.01 -3.88 -16.35
CA LYS A 186 -16.60 -3.77 -17.76
C LYS A 186 -15.81 -4.99 -18.21
N ILE A 187 -14.81 -5.40 -17.44
CA ILE A 187 -13.98 -6.58 -17.75
C ILE A 187 -14.82 -7.85 -17.87
N LYS A 188 -15.78 -8.06 -16.96
CA LYS A 188 -16.70 -9.21 -17.00
C LYS A 188 -17.62 -9.17 -18.23
N LEU A 189 -18.08 -7.99 -18.63
CA LEU A 189 -18.91 -7.82 -19.83
C LEU A 189 -18.15 -8.11 -21.12
N TYR A 190 -16.87 -7.74 -21.20
CA TYR A 190 -16.03 -7.89 -22.40
C TYR A 190 -15.10 -9.11 -22.37
N ASN A 191 -15.22 -9.97 -21.35
CA ASN A 191 -14.46 -11.22 -21.20
C ASN A 191 -12.93 -11.05 -21.31
N SER A 192 -12.38 -9.99 -20.70
CA SER A 192 -10.94 -9.68 -20.77
C SER A 192 -10.13 -10.32 -19.62
N GLU A 193 -8.87 -10.70 -19.89
CA GLU A 193 -8.02 -11.49 -18.99
C GLU A 193 -7.50 -10.78 -17.71
N ASP A 194 -7.63 -9.46 -17.57
CA ASP A 194 -6.96 -8.69 -16.49
C ASP A 194 -7.70 -8.68 -15.14
N LEU A 195 -8.56 -9.68 -14.89
CA LEU A 195 -9.45 -9.78 -13.72
C LEU A 195 -8.67 -9.85 -12.39
N SER A 196 -7.61 -10.67 -12.35
CA SER A 196 -6.86 -10.99 -11.13
C SER A 196 -6.18 -9.77 -10.48
N ARG A 197 -5.69 -8.81 -11.28
CA ARG A 197 -5.02 -7.62 -10.76
C ARG A 197 -5.98 -6.62 -10.15
N LEU A 198 -7.16 -6.45 -10.74
CA LEU A 198 -8.19 -5.58 -10.17
C LEU A 198 -8.75 -6.18 -8.88
N GLU A 199 -8.89 -7.51 -8.80
CA GLU A 199 -9.30 -8.19 -7.58
C GLU A 199 -8.31 -7.97 -6.43
N LEU A 200 -7.01 -8.08 -6.68
CA LEU A 200 -5.97 -7.79 -5.68
C LEU A 200 -6.01 -6.33 -5.19
N GLN A 201 -6.24 -5.38 -6.10
CA GLN A 201 -6.43 -3.97 -5.74
C GLN A 201 -7.66 -3.78 -4.86
N ARG A 202 -8.79 -4.36 -5.26
CA ARG A 202 -10.05 -4.29 -4.51
C ARG A 202 -9.89 -4.85 -3.10
N GLU A 203 -9.23 -6.00 -2.97
CA GLU A 203 -8.97 -6.64 -1.68
C GLU A 203 -8.13 -5.73 -0.77
N PHE A 204 -7.04 -5.17 -1.31
CA PHE A 204 -6.18 -4.24 -0.57
C PHE A 204 -6.97 -3.03 -0.05
N PHE A 205 -7.73 -2.35 -0.92
CA PHE A 205 -8.50 -1.16 -0.53
C PHE A 205 -9.63 -1.51 0.45
N SER A 206 -10.28 -2.67 0.31
CA SER A 206 -11.30 -3.14 1.23
C SER A 206 -10.74 -3.35 2.64
N LYS A 207 -9.56 -3.99 2.76
CA LYS A 207 -8.87 -4.14 4.05
C LYS A 207 -8.48 -2.78 4.65
N LYS A 208 -8.03 -1.82 3.83
CA LYS A 208 -7.71 -0.46 4.29
C LYS A 208 -8.96 0.31 4.74
N LYS A 209 -10.10 0.13 4.07
CA LYS A 209 -11.39 0.73 4.46
C LYS A 209 -11.76 0.34 5.88
N GLU A 210 -11.71 -0.95 6.21
CA GLU A 210 -12.04 -1.44 7.55
C GLU A 210 -11.07 -0.91 8.62
N PHE A 211 -9.77 -0.91 8.33
CA PHE A 211 -8.77 -0.31 9.22
C PHE A 211 -9.05 1.18 9.51
N TYR A 212 -9.36 1.98 8.48
CA TYR A 212 -9.61 3.41 8.68
C TYR A 212 -10.97 3.72 9.31
N LYS A 213 -11.99 2.87 9.12
CA LYS A 213 -13.24 2.95 9.88
C LYS A 213 -12.99 2.75 11.37
N GLU A 214 -12.24 1.70 11.73
CA GLU A 214 -11.88 1.43 13.12
C GLU A 214 -11.05 2.57 13.71
N LYS A 215 -10.06 3.09 12.96
CA LYS A 215 -9.24 4.22 13.39
C LYS A 215 -10.08 5.49 13.62
N LEU A 216 -10.98 5.84 12.69
CA LEU A 216 -11.88 6.99 12.83
C LEU A 216 -12.75 6.85 14.08
N TRP A 217 -13.26 5.64 14.31
CA TRP A 217 -14.07 5.34 15.48
C TRP A 217 -13.27 5.49 16.78
N LEU A 218 -12.04 4.97 16.84
CA LEU A 218 -11.13 5.17 17.99
C LEU A 218 -10.77 6.66 18.18
N ASP A 219 -10.53 7.40 17.09
CA ASP A 219 -10.23 8.83 17.15
C ASP A 219 -11.41 9.65 17.70
N GLN A 220 -12.66 9.24 17.43
CA GLN A 220 -13.89 9.90 17.88
C GLN A 220 -14.31 9.49 19.29
N TYR A 221 -14.11 8.24 19.68
CA TYR A 221 -14.70 7.66 20.91
C TYR A 221 -13.69 7.08 21.91
N ALA A 222 -12.40 6.95 21.55
CA ALA A 222 -11.36 6.44 22.48
C ALA A 222 -10.47 7.54 23.07
N LYS A 223 -10.51 8.77 22.53
CA LYS A 223 -9.93 9.94 23.20
C LYS A 223 -10.91 10.41 24.27
N PRO A 224 -10.47 10.64 25.53
CA PRO A 224 -11.34 11.24 26.54
C PRO A 224 -11.87 12.53 25.94
N SER A 225 -13.19 12.61 25.83
CA SER A 225 -13.84 13.78 25.27
C SER A 225 -13.30 15.01 26.00
N ARG A 226 -12.76 16.00 25.25
CA ARG A 226 -12.39 17.30 25.81
C ARG A 226 -13.54 17.72 26.74
N PRO A 227 -13.26 18.24 27.96
CA PRO A 227 -14.31 18.59 28.89
C PRO A 227 -15.29 19.49 28.15
N LYS A 228 -16.46 18.94 27.82
CA LYS A 228 -17.51 19.73 27.21
C LYS A 228 -17.91 20.69 28.31
N ASN A 229 -17.53 21.95 28.15
CA ASN A 229 -18.03 23.07 28.93
C ASN A 229 -19.54 23.21 28.66
N PHE A 230 -20.33 22.22 29.07
CA PHE A 230 -21.73 22.42 29.34
C PHE A 230 -21.78 23.07 30.71
N GLY A 231 -22.11 24.36 30.72
CA GLY A 231 -22.42 25.10 31.93
C GLY A 231 -23.46 24.32 32.72
N GLY A 232 -23.03 23.77 33.84
CA GLY A 232 -23.79 22.84 34.66
C GLY A 232 -22.81 21.87 35.29
N ILE A 233 -22.55 22.04 36.58
CA ILE A 233 -21.75 21.13 37.40
C ILE A 233 -22.43 19.75 37.34
N VAL A 234 -22.11 18.94 36.34
CA VAL A 234 -22.45 17.52 36.33
C VAL A 234 -21.62 16.94 37.47
N SER A 235 -22.30 16.50 38.53
CA SER A 235 -21.66 16.04 39.75
C SER A 235 -20.52 15.08 39.43
N ALA A 236 -19.32 15.39 39.89
CA ALA A 236 -18.09 14.61 39.65
C ALA A 236 -18.16 13.14 40.15
N ARG A 237 -19.30 12.70 40.71
CA ARG A 237 -19.50 11.35 41.23
C ARG A 237 -20.40 10.52 40.29
N PRO A 238 -20.02 9.28 40.00
CA PRO A 238 -20.81 8.39 39.15
C PRO A 238 -22.20 8.13 39.75
N ASN A 239 -23.21 8.03 38.89
CA ASN A 239 -24.55 7.60 39.30
C ASN A 239 -24.59 6.07 39.44
N ARG A 240 -25.66 5.53 40.05
CA ARG A 240 -25.81 4.07 40.29
C ARG A 240 -25.73 3.22 39.01
N THR A 241 -26.17 3.77 37.88
CA THR A 241 -26.16 3.08 36.59
C THR A 241 -24.75 3.09 36.01
N ASP A 242 -24.01 4.19 36.11
CA ASP A 242 -22.60 4.25 35.70
C ASP A 242 -21.78 3.20 36.47
N ILE A 243 -21.98 3.12 37.79
CA ILE A 243 -21.31 2.12 38.64
C ILE A 243 -21.72 0.70 38.21
N ALA A 244 -22.98 0.47 37.90
CA ALA A 244 -23.44 -0.84 37.41
C ALA A 244 -22.75 -1.24 36.10
N TYR A 245 -22.62 -0.34 35.12
CA TYR A 245 -21.89 -0.60 33.88
C TYR A 245 -20.39 -0.85 34.13
N TYR A 246 -19.76 -0.06 35.00
CA TYR A 246 -18.38 -0.30 35.42
C TYR A 246 -18.21 -1.71 36.00
N CYS A 247 -19.06 -2.11 36.95
CA CYS A 247 -19.03 -3.44 37.54
C CYS A 247 -19.29 -4.53 36.49
N TYR A 248 -20.23 -4.32 35.55
CA TYR A 248 -20.49 -5.25 34.45
C TYR A 248 -19.22 -5.51 33.64
N TYR A 249 -18.64 -4.48 33.04
CA TYR A 249 -17.49 -4.64 32.15
C TYR A 249 -16.27 -5.22 32.87
N THR A 250 -15.98 -4.76 34.09
CA THR A 250 -14.83 -5.26 34.85
C THR A 250 -15.04 -6.67 35.40
N SER A 251 -16.29 -7.06 35.73
CA SER A 251 -16.60 -8.44 36.15
C SER A 251 -16.47 -9.43 34.99
N GLU A 252 -16.98 -9.09 33.82
CA GLU A 252 -16.91 -9.93 32.61
C GLU A 252 -15.47 -10.15 32.14
N THR A 253 -14.60 -9.14 32.29
CA THR A 253 -13.19 -9.27 31.93
C THR A 253 -12.29 -9.78 33.04
N LYS A 254 -12.88 -10.11 34.21
CA LYS A 254 -12.17 -10.56 35.43
C LYS A 254 -11.14 -9.54 35.93
N GLU A 255 -11.39 -8.26 35.68
CA GLU A 255 -10.55 -7.13 36.10
C GLU A 255 -11.09 -6.44 37.36
N LEU A 256 -12.34 -6.73 37.76
CA LEU A 256 -12.95 -6.18 38.96
C LEU A 256 -12.19 -6.65 40.21
N LYS A 257 -11.67 -5.70 40.98
CA LYS A 257 -10.98 -5.96 42.24
C LYS A 257 -11.89 -5.64 43.42
N THR A 258 -12.33 -6.69 44.10
CA THR A 258 -13.03 -6.65 45.38
C THR A 258 -12.32 -7.58 46.36
N ASN A 259 -12.36 -7.28 47.66
CA ASN A 259 -11.77 -8.14 48.69
C ASN A 259 -12.63 -9.41 48.90
N ASN A 260 -13.94 -9.31 48.69
CA ASN A 260 -14.85 -10.43 48.67
C ASN A 260 -15.15 -10.90 47.24
N LEU A 261 -15.48 -12.19 47.08
CA LEU A 261 -15.87 -12.74 45.79
C LEU A 261 -17.11 -12.01 45.25
N PHE A 262 -17.04 -11.54 44.01
CA PHE A 262 -18.18 -10.93 43.31
C PHE A 262 -18.99 -12.02 42.58
N PRO A 263 -20.34 -12.02 42.60
CA PRO A 263 -21.25 -10.98 43.13
C PRO A 263 -21.88 -11.33 44.50
N THR A 264 -21.11 -11.33 45.59
CA THR A 264 -21.68 -11.51 46.95
C THR A 264 -22.19 -10.20 47.55
N LYS A 265 -23.08 -10.29 48.56
CA LYS A 265 -23.56 -9.11 49.33
C LYS A 265 -22.42 -8.31 49.95
N LYS A 266 -21.34 -8.97 50.37
CA LYS A 266 -20.14 -8.28 50.90
C LYS A 266 -19.40 -7.50 49.81
N ALA A 267 -19.22 -8.08 48.61
CA ALA A 267 -18.63 -7.37 47.48
C ALA A 267 -19.48 -6.16 47.04
N TRP A 268 -20.81 -6.27 47.07
CA TRP A 268 -21.70 -5.14 46.79
C TRP A 268 -21.58 -4.01 47.82
N LYS A 269 -21.45 -4.34 49.11
CA LYS A 269 -21.17 -3.35 50.15
C LYS A 269 -19.86 -2.62 49.91
N GLU A 270 -18.78 -3.34 49.57
CA GLU A 270 -17.50 -2.72 49.21
C GLU A 270 -17.63 -1.73 48.04
N ILE A 271 -18.38 -2.11 47.00
CA ILE A 271 -18.64 -1.23 45.86
C ILE A 271 -19.47 -0.01 46.28
N GLY A 272 -20.50 -0.20 47.11
CA GLY A 272 -21.31 0.89 47.65
C GLY A 272 -20.48 1.87 48.48
N GLU A 273 -19.60 1.36 49.33
CA GLU A 273 -18.66 2.14 50.13
C GLU A 273 -17.65 2.89 49.25
N LEU A 274 -17.06 2.21 48.25
CA LEU A 274 -16.09 2.79 47.32
C LEU A 274 -16.64 4.02 46.59
N PHE A 275 -17.92 4.00 46.22
CA PHE A 275 -18.55 5.10 45.48
C PHE A 275 -19.45 6.00 46.34
N GLY A 276 -19.59 5.72 47.65
CA GLY A 276 -20.47 6.44 48.55
C GLY A 276 -21.95 6.40 48.11
N LYS A 277 -22.43 5.22 47.72
CA LYS A 277 -23.78 4.98 47.18
C LYS A 277 -24.40 3.72 47.79
N ASP A 278 -25.73 3.67 47.77
CA ASP A 278 -26.49 2.50 48.19
C ASP A 278 -26.18 1.27 47.31
N ASP A 279 -25.62 0.24 47.93
CA ASP A 279 -25.19 -1.02 47.31
C ASP A 279 -26.37 -1.77 46.68
N THR A 280 -27.53 -1.76 47.33
CA THR A 280 -28.74 -2.44 46.85
C THR A 280 -29.25 -1.81 45.55
N ASN A 281 -29.17 -0.49 45.44
CA ASN A 281 -29.58 0.22 44.22
C ASN A 281 -28.62 -0.01 43.05
N ILE A 282 -27.31 -0.10 43.32
CA ILE A 282 -26.31 -0.45 42.30
C ILE A 282 -26.53 -1.90 41.85
N GLN A 283 -26.68 -2.84 42.79
CA GLN A 283 -26.93 -4.25 42.49
C GLN A 283 -28.19 -4.43 41.63
N LYS A 284 -29.29 -3.73 41.96
CA LYS A 284 -30.52 -3.76 41.14
C LYS A 284 -30.28 -3.27 39.71
N ALA A 285 -29.51 -2.20 39.54
CA ALA A 285 -29.15 -1.68 38.21
C ALA A 285 -28.25 -2.67 37.46
N TYR A 286 -27.25 -3.24 38.13
CA TYR A 286 -26.38 -4.28 37.57
C TYR A 286 -27.17 -5.49 37.10
N ASN A 287 -28.04 -6.05 37.94
CA ASN A 287 -28.83 -7.22 37.58
C ASN A 287 -29.69 -6.99 36.33
N LYS A 288 -30.22 -5.78 36.14
CA LYS A 288 -31.00 -5.42 34.94
C LYS A 288 -30.15 -5.45 33.66
N ILE A 289 -28.95 -4.86 33.69
CA ILE A 289 -28.07 -4.82 32.51
C ILE A 289 -27.33 -6.14 32.30
N TYR A 290 -27.04 -6.89 33.37
CA TYR A 290 -26.38 -8.20 33.29
C TYR A 290 -27.30 -9.24 32.63
N SER A 291 -28.57 -9.27 33.04
CA SER A 291 -29.55 -10.24 32.54
C SER A 291 -30.12 -9.92 31.16
N SER A 292 -29.99 -8.68 30.67
CA SER A 292 -30.59 -8.26 29.41
C SER A 292 -29.63 -7.43 28.56
N LYS A 293 -29.17 -8.04 27.46
CA LYS A 293 -28.40 -7.33 26.42
C LYS A 293 -29.20 -6.17 25.83
N THR A 294 -30.50 -6.35 25.60
CA THR A 294 -31.37 -5.28 25.08
C THR A 294 -31.43 -4.10 26.04
N GLU A 295 -31.61 -4.32 27.34
CA GLU A 295 -31.59 -3.24 28.34
C GLU A 295 -30.24 -2.54 28.39
N ARG A 296 -29.16 -3.32 28.30
CA ARG A 296 -27.78 -2.82 28.35
C ARG A 296 -27.40 -1.98 27.14
N LEU A 297 -27.94 -2.29 25.96
CA LEU A 297 -27.66 -1.59 24.70
C LEU A 297 -28.73 -0.56 24.30
N LYS A 298 -29.69 -0.22 25.18
CA LYS A 298 -30.67 0.83 24.90
C LYS A 298 -29.98 2.16 24.59
N ASN A 299 -30.44 2.87 23.57
CA ASN A 299 -29.98 4.22 23.21
C ASN A 299 -30.00 5.22 24.38
N THR A 300 -30.92 5.07 25.33
CA THR A 300 -30.98 5.91 26.55
C THR A 300 -29.83 5.65 27.54
N LYS A 301 -29.04 4.59 27.34
CA LYS A 301 -27.90 4.17 28.17
C LYS A 301 -26.54 4.45 27.55
N THR A 302 -26.49 4.89 26.29
CA THR A 302 -25.25 5.26 25.58
C THR A 302 -24.40 6.24 26.40
N ARG A 303 -25.04 7.24 27.04
CA ARG A 303 -24.35 8.19 27.93
C ARG A 303 -23.69 7.54 29.16
N ASN A 304 -24.28 6.47 29.70
CA ASN A 304 -23.69 5.74 30.83
C ASN A 304 -22.44 4.97 30.37
N ILE A 305 -22.50 4.35 29.19
CA ILE A 305 -21.36 3.63 28.60
C ILE A 305 -20.21 4.61 28.30
N GLU A 306 -20.52 5.76 27.67
CA GLU A 306 -19.55 6.84 27.41
C GLU A 306 -18.92 7.35 28.71
N TYR A 307 -19.72 7.61 29.74
CA TYR A 307 -19.21 8.08 31.03
C TYR A 307 -18.23 7.08 31.65
N VAL A 308 -18.58 5.78 31.64
CA VAL A 308 -17.75 4.71 32.20
C VAL A 308 -16.43 4.54 31.42
N LEU A 309 -16.50 4.64 30.09
CA LEU A 309 -15.32 4.62 29.22
C LEU A 309 -14.34 5.77 29.52
N ASP A 310 -14.87 6.98 29.69
CA ASP A 310 -14.08 8.19 29.87
C ASP A 310 -13.53 8.34 31.30
N ASN A 311 -14.29 7.90 32.31
CA ASN A 311 -14.01 8.24 33.71
C ASN A 311 -13.64 7.04 34.60
N MET A 312 -13.99 5.81 34.23
CA MET A 312 -13.90 4.66 35.14
C MET A 312 -13.05 3.49 34.61
N LEU A 313 -12.85 3.38 33.29
CA LEU A 313 -12.14 2.25 32.68
C LEU A 313 -10.71 2.55 32.20
N ALA A 314 -10.15 3.70 32.59
CA ALA A 314 -8.83 4.13 32.12
C ALA A 314 -7.70 3.10 32.41
N THR A 315 -7.77 2.43 33.56
CA THR A 315 -6.78 1.43 34.01
C THR A 315 -7.16 -0.02 33.68
N TYR A 316 -8.27 -0.25 32.97
CA TYR A 316 -8.85 -1.57 32.70
C TYR A 316 -8.98 -1.82 31.20
N PRO A 317 -7.90 -2.22 30.50
CA PRO A 317 -7.85 -2.24 29.04
C PRO A 317 -8.83 -3.25 28.41
N LYS A 318 -9.07 -4.41 29.05
CA LYS A 318 -10.01 -5.39 28.49
C LYS A 318 -11.45 -4.91 28.67
N ALA A 319 -11.80 -4.41 29.86
CA ALA A 319 -13.12 -3.86 30.14
C ALA A 319 -13.40 -2.65 29.24
N LYS A 320 -12.40 -1.78 29.03
CA LYS A 320 -12.51 -0.65 28.10
C LYS A 320 -12.81 -1.12 26.68
N LYS A 321 -12.13 -2.16 26.19
CA LYS A 321 -12.42 -2.74 24.86
C LYS A 321 -13.85 -3.30 24.78
N LEU A 322 -14.30 -4.04 25.79
CA LEU A 322 -15.66 -4.58 25.84
C LEU A 322 -16.73 -3.48 25.82
N ALA A 323 -16.53 -2.42 26.62
CA ALA A 323 -17.42 -1.27 26.65
C ALA A 323 -17.45 -0.49 25.34
N LEU A 324 -16.30 -0.38 24.67
CA LEU A 324 -16.17 0.22 23.34
C LEU A 324 -16.98 -0.57 22.30
N ASP A 325 -16.91 -1.91 22.33
CA ASP A 325 -17.65 -2.75 21.40
C ASP A 325 -19.16 -2.73 21.67
N GLU A 326 -19.60 -2.67 22.93
CA GLU A 326 -21.02 -2.48 23.27
C GLU A 326 -21.53 -1.08 22.89
N LEU A 327 -20.72 -0.03 23.04
CA LEU A 327 -21.08 1.31 22.58
C LEU A 327 -21.33 1.35 21.07
N LYS A 328 -20.52 0.63 20.27
CA LYS A 328 -20.75 0.50 18.82
C LYS A 328 -22.12 -0.10 18.52
N LEU A 329 -22.47 -1.19 19.21
CA LEU A 329 -23.75 -1.86 19.01
C LEU A 329 -24.92 -0.94 19.40
N ALA A 330 -24.80 -0.25 20.54
CA ALA A 330 -25.84 0.65 21.04
C ALA A 330 -26.10 1.88 20.15
N ILE A 331 -25.13 2.31 19.34
CA ILE A 331 -25.29 3.45 18.39
C ILE A 331 -25.90 2.99 17.05
N ILE A 332 -25.77 1.71 16.70
CA ILE A 332 -26.24 1.16 15.42
C ILE A 332 -27.72 0.71 15.50
N ASP A 333 -28.19 0.29 16.69
CA ASP A 333 -29.58 -0.09 16.98
C ASP A 333 -30.51 1.13 17.24
#